data_AF-A0A8T0P2V1-F1
#
_entry.id   AF-A0A8T0P2V1-F1
#
_cell.length_a   1.000
_cell.length_b   1.000
_cell.length_c   1.000
_cell.angle_alpha   90.00
_cell.angle_beta   90.00
_cell.angle_gamma   90.00
#
_symmetry.space_group_name_H-M   'P 1'
#
loop_
_entity.id
_entity.type
_entity.pdbx_description
1 polymer ?
#
loop_
_entity_poly.entity_id
_entity_poly.type
_entity_poly.pdbx_seq_one_letter_code
_entity_poly.pdbx_strand_id
1 'polypeptide(L)'
;MASLTANALCVVPTMAAAAAPRRHRSLVVARASAAKVDDAAGGRRQAMVLLAAVAATTASTAAAGRSARAAVSTKTGQWAEIENVTDPYVQDLGKWAVTEHNKQSGEGLEFGKVVRGRQQVVAGMNYSLEIETKGPASRFYEAGLFVSLPPEKRQLKSFTPLLG
;
A
#
# COMPACT_ATOMS: atom_id res chain seq x y z
N MET A 1 -48.23 -42.23 -35.85
CA MET A 1 -48.04 -41.82 -37.26
C MET A 1 -47.36 -40.45 -37.26
N ALA A 2 -46.21 -40.38 -37.94
CA ALA A 2 -45.36 -39.23 -38.36
C ALA A 2 -45.83 -37.79 -38.04
N SER A 3 -44.95 -36.83 -37.71
CA SER A 3 -43.84 -36.42 -38.59
C SER A 3 -42.74 -35.62 -37.89
N LEU A 4 -41.50 -35.91 -38.29
CA LEU A 4 -40.30 -35.07 -38.18
C LEU A 4 -40.52 -33.70 -38.87
N THR A 5 -39.77 -32.68 -38.46
CA THR A 5 -38.89 -31.90 -39.36
C THR A 5 -37.85 -31.11 -38.56
N ALA A 6 -36.62 -31.18 -39.07
CA ALA A 6 -35.42 -30.52 -38.60
C ALA A 6 -35.21 -29.15 -39.30
N ASN A 7 -34.09 -28.50 -38.95
CA ASN A 7 -33.46 -27.30 -39.55
C ASN A 7 -33.79 -25.98 -38.83
N ALA A 8 -32.86 -25.04 -38.63
CA ALA A 8 -31.64 -24.79 -39.39
C ALA A 8 -30.52 -24.18 -38.51
N LEU A 9 -29.30 -24.52 -38.90
CA LEU A 9 -28.07 -23.77 -38.64
C LEU A 9 -28.22 -22.30 -39.08
N CYS A 10 -27.69 -21.38 -38.28
CA CYS A 10 -27.19 -20.10 -38.78
C CYS A 10 -25.87 -19.79 -38.08
N VAL A 11 -24.81 -19.82 -38.88
CA VAL A 11 -23.42 -19.50 -38.57
C VAL A 11 -23.13 -18.12 -39.19
N VAL A 12 -22.27 -17.35 -38.48
CA VAL A 12 -21.52 -16.13 -38.86
C VAL A 12 -22.30 -14.82 -39.10
N PRO A 13 -21.69 -13.59 -38.96
CA PRO A 13 -20.25 -13.28 -39.03
C PRO A 13 -19.64 -12.26 -38.02
N THR A 14 -18.30 -12.31 -37.94
CA THR A 14 -17.29 -11.22 -38.08
C THR A 14 -17.51 -9.85 -37.42
N MET A 15 -16.48 -9.35 -36.72
CA MET A 15 -15.80 -8.04 -36.87
C MET A 15 -14.81 -7.93 -35.68
N ALA A 16 -13.50 -8.17 -35.84
CA ALA A 16 -12.49 -7.20 -36.27
C ALA A 16 -12.48 -5.90 -35.44
N ALA A 17 -11.53 -5.78 -34.50
CA ALA A 17 -11.13 -4.49 -33.94
C ALA A 17 -9.61 -4.48 -33.71
N ALA A 18 -8.91 -3.82 -34.62
CA ALA A 18 -7.51 -3.45 -34.54
C ALA A 18 -7.37 -2.09 -33.85
N ALA A 19 -6.45 -1.96 -32.89
CA ALA A 19 -5.89 -0.68 -32.47
C ALA A 19 -4.59 -0.85 -31.68
N ALA A 20 -3.46 -0.63 -32.35
CA ALA A 20 -2.23 -0.09 -31.76
C ALA A 20 -2.14 1.41 -32.18
N PRO A 21 -1.15 2.26 -31.82
CA PRO A 21 0.06 2.01 -31.03
C PRO A 21 0.50 3.22 -30.12
N ARG A 22 1.73 3.09 -29.56
CA ARG A 22 2.70 4.15 -29.18
C ARG A 22 2.46 4.97 -27.89
N ARG A 23 3.46 4.95 -27.00
CA ARG A 23 4.32 6.09 -26.63
C ARG A 23 5.54 5.58 -25.85
N HIS A 24 6.68 5.45 -26.51
CA HIS A 24 7.75 6.44 -26.64
C HIS A 24 8.53 6.71 -25.35
N ARG A 25 9.75 6.16 -25.36
CA ARG A 25 10.92 6.46 -24.54
C ARG A 25 11.02 7.94 -24.19
N SER A 26 11.15 8.23 -22.90
CA SER A 26 11.75 9.47 -22.40
C SER A 26 13.13 9.12 -21.85
N LEU A 27 14.15 9.65 -22.52
CA LEU A 27 15.57 9.46 -22.27
C LEU A 27 16.08 10.84 -21.81
N VAL A 28 16.05 11.12 -20.51
CA VAL A 28 16.62 12.33 -19.89
C VAL A 28 16.87 11.92 -18.42
N VAL A 29 18.08 11.86 -17.89
CA VAL A 29 18.97 12.98 -17.58
C VAL A 29 20.42 12.49 -17.61
N ALA A 30 21.21 13.08 -18.49
CA ALA A 30 22.63 13.23 -18.26
C ALA A 30 22.84 14.24 -17.14
N ARG A 31 23.74 13.96 -16.20
CA ARG A 31 24.92 14.81 -15.91
C ARG A 31 25.68 14.28 -14.70
N ALA A 32 26.99 14.18 -14.92
CA ALA A 32 28.01 14.12 -13.90
C ALA A 32 27.88 15.27 -12.90
N SER A 33 28.29 15.04 -11.65
CA SER A 33 29.45 15.75 -11.09
C SER A 33 29.77 15.28 -9.68
N ALA A 34 31.07 15.32 -9.42
CA ALA A 34 31.75 15.03 -8.19
C ALA A 34 31.22 15.82 -6.99
N ALA A 35 31.32 15.21 -5.80
CA ALA A 35 31.67 15.94 -4.60
C ALA A 35 32.34 14.97 -3.61
N LYS A 36 33.63 15.21 -3.40
CA LYS A 36 34.49 14.63 -2.39
C LYS A 36 34.40 15.49 -1.14
N VAL A 37 34.09 14.91 0.01
CA VAL A 37 34.59 15.27 1.34
C VAL A 37 34.27 14.08 2.24
N ASP A 38 35.23 13.53 2.98
CA ASP A 38 35.42 13.71 4.44
C ASP A 38 36.33 12.53 4.86
N ASP A 39 37.17 12.53 5.89
CA ASP A 39 37.62 13.46 6.91
C ASP A 39 38.85 12.73 7.49
N ALA A 40 40.00 13.39 7.66
CA ALA A 40 41.16 12.75 8.25
C ALA A 40 41.80 13.67 9.28
N ALA A 41 41.26 13.58 10.47
CA ALA A 41 41.83 14.04 11.73
C ALA A 41 43.31 13.66 11.86
N GLY A 42 44.14 14.62 12.28
CA GLY A 42 45.55 14.37 12.54
C GLY A 42 46.29 15.62 12.95
N GLY A 43 46.03 16.10 14.16
CA GLY A 43 46.75 17.23 14.73
C GLY A 43 48.25 16.94 14.91
N ARG A 44 49.07 17.97 14.69
CA ARG A 44 50.22 18.37 15.53
C ARG A 44 50.93 19.56 14.87
N ARG A 45 50.87 20.70 15.58
CA ARG A 45 51.96 21.67 15.78
C ARG A 45 52.58 22.28 14.51
N GLN A 46 52.46 23.59 14.34
CA GLN A 46 53.56 24.55 14.49
C GLN A 46 53.01 25.97 14.28
N ALA A 47 53.48 26.88 15.13
CA ALA A 47 53.10 28.28 15.16
C ALA A 47 53.88 29.07 14.11
N MET A 48 53.19 29.94 13.36
CA MET A 48 53.72 31.27 13.04
C MET A 48 52.62 32.18 12.48
N VAL A 49 52.67 33.41 12.98
CA VAL A 49 51.90 34.62 12.74
C VAL A 49 51.68 34.93 11.24
N LEU A 50 50.50 35.45 10.86
CA LEU A 50 50.32 36.70 10.07
C LEU A 50 48.85 36.95 9.64
N LEU A 51 48.26 37.96 10.29
CA LEU A 51 47.48 39.10 9.78
C LEU A 51 46.85 39.06 8.35
N ALA A 52 45.50 39.10 8.29
CA ALA A 52 44.64 39.91 7.37
C ALA A 52 43.16 39.48 7.61
N ALA A 53 42.27 40.22 8.28
CA ALA A 53 41.60 41.48 7.92
C ALA A 53 40.70 41.44 6.67
N VAL A 54 39.36 41.42 6.91
CA VAL A 54 38.27 42.05 6.11
C VAL A 54 37.97 41.40 4.74
N ALA A 55 36.77 41.18 4.18
CA ALA A 55 35.32 41.41 4.39
C ALA A 55 34.62 40.20 3.70
N ALA A 56 33.36 39.83 3.89
CA ALA A 56 32.17 40.56 3.45
C ALA A 56 30.93 39.69 3.74
N THR A 57 29.82 40.38 3.98
CA THR A 57 28.46 39.89 4.22
C THR A 57 27.86 39.09 3.05
N THR A 58 27.15 38.01 3.35
CA THR A 58 25.87 37.69 2.71
C THR A 58 24.92 37.04 3.72
N ALA A 59 23.83 37.76 4.01
CA ALA A 59 22.70 37.24 4.76
C ALA A 59 21.88 36.29 3.87
N SER A 60 21.55 35.11 4.38
CA SER A 60 20.47 34.26 3.85
C SER A 60 19.96 33.37 4.97
N THR A 61 18.98 33.87 5.71
CA THR A 61 18.07 33.03 6.49
C THR A 61 17.16 32.29 5.52
N ALA A 62 17.54 31.08 5.14
CA ALA A 62 16.61 30.13 4.55
C ALA A 62 16.25 29.11 5.63
N ALA A 63 15.07 29.29 6.23
CA ALA A 63 14.41 28.27 7.02
C ALA A 63 14.15 27.06 6.11
N ALA A 64 15.08 26.11 6.09
CA ALA A 64 14.86 24.81 5.48
C ALA A 64 13.99 24.00 6.45
N GLY A 65 12.67 24.15 6.31
CA GLY A 65 11.72 23.19 6.81
C GLY A 65 12.03 21.83 6.19
N ARG A 66 12.83 21.01 6.89
CA ARG A 66 12.94 19.58 6.62
C ARG A 66 11.62 18.95 7.03
N SER A 67 10.65 18.99 6.14
CA SER A 67 9.58 18.01 6.12
C SER A 67 10.23 16.67 5.78
N ALA A 68 10.79 16.01 6.79
CA ALA A 68 11.16 14.61 6.70
C ALA A 68 9.86 13.83 6.47
N ARG A 69 9.56 13.52 5.21
CA ARG A 69 8.69 12.38 4.93
C ARG A 69 9.41 11.19 5.53
N ALA A 70 8.91 10.74 6.68
CA ALA A 70 9.33 9.49 7.29
C ALA A 70 9.13 8.41 6.24
N ALA A 71 10.23 7.97 5.62
CA ALA A 71 10.22 6.79 4.81
C ALA A 71 10.07 5.61 5.78
N VAL A 72 8.81 5.22 6.04
CA VAL A 72 8.51 4.05 6.84
C VAL A 72 9.10 2.83 6.14
N SER A 73 10.23 2.37 6.63
CA SER A 73 10.85 1.13 6.18
C SER A 73 10.12 0.01 6.92
N THR A 74 9.01 -0.48 6.37
CA THR A 74 8.37 -1.69 6.87
C THR A 74 9.30 -2.86 6.60
N LYS A 75 10.03 -3.27 7.64
CA LYS A 75 10.91 -4.42 7.62
C LYS A 75 10.05 -5.66 7.32
N THR A 76 10.34 -6.36 6.24
CA THR A 76 9.59 -7.56 5.80
C THR A 76 9.45 -8.55 6.95
N GLY A 77 8.25 -9.12 7.13
CA GLY A 77 7.96 -10.10 8.17
C GLY A 77 7.54 -9.54 9.54
N GLN A 78 7.60 -8.23 9.79
CA GLN A 78 7.05 -7.63 11.02
C GLN A 78 5.60 -7.18 10.83
N TRP A 79 4.80 -7.31 11.89
CA TRP A 79 3.48 -6.67 11.95
C TRP A 79 3.66 -5.16 12.13
N ALA A 80 3.00 -4.39 11.29
CA ALA A 80 2.94 -2.93 11.35
C ALA A 80 1.49 -2.49 11.53
N GLU A 81 1.25 -1.51 12.40
CA GLU A 81 -0.09 -0.90 12.56
C GLU A 81 -0.45 -0.12 11.28
N ILE A 82 -1.72 -0.17 10.91
CA ILE A 82 -2.26 0.57 9.77
C ILE A 82 -2.62 1.97 10.26
N GLU A 83 -1.85 2.98 9.85
CA GLU A 83 -2.07 4.37 10.26
C GLU A 83 -3.41 4.91 9.76
N ASN A 84 -3.75 4.62 8.50
CA ASN A 84 -4.99 5.05 7.88
C ASN A 84 -5.98 3.89 7.72
N VAL A 85 -6.71 3.58 8.79
CA VAL A 85 -7.80 2.59 8.74
C VAL A 85 -9.00 3.06 7.91
N THR A 86 -9.13 4.36 7.64
CA THR A 86 -10.20 4.91 6.81
C THR A 86 -9.93 4.79 5.31
N ASP A 87 -8.77 4.24 4.94
CA ASP A 87 -8.45 3.94 3.55
C ASP A 87 -9.55 3.05 2.93
N PRO A 88 -10.11 3.42 1.76
CA PRO A 88 -11.16 2.65 1.10
C PRO A 88 -10.79 1.18 0.90
N TYR A 89 -9.52 0.87 0.60
CA TYR A 89 -9.05 -0.50 0.43
C TYR A 89 -9.13 -1.30 1.74
N VAL A 90 -8.76 -0.69 2.87
CA VAL A 90 -8.83 -1.33 4.19
C VAL A 90 -10.28 -1.56 4.60
N GLN A 91 -11.16 -0.58 4.36
CA GLN A 91 -12.59 -0.72 4.61
C GLN A 91 -13.22 -1.80 3.72
N ASP A 92 -12.81 -1.90 2.45
CA ASP A 92 -13.25 -2.95 1.53
C ASP A 92 -12.81 -4.34 1.98
N LEU A 93 -11.60 -4.47 2.53
CA LEU A 93 -11.13 -5.73 3.14
C LEU A 93 -12.00 -6.11 4.35
N GLY A 94 -12.34 -5.16 5.21
CA GLY A 94 -13.24 -5.39 6.35
C GLY A 94 -14.64 -5.81 5.90
N LYS A 95 -15.22 -5.13 4.90
CA LYS A 95 -16.52 -5.47 4.34
C LYS A 95 -16.52 -6.86 3.69
N TRP A 96 -15.46 -7.19 2.97
CA TRP A 96 -15.28 -8.52 2.38
C TRP A 96 -15.19 -9.59 3.46
N ALA A 97 -14.46 -9.36 4.55
CA ALA A 97 -14.34 -10.31 5.67
C ALA A 97 -15.70 -10.66 6.29
N VAL A 98 -16.51 -9.64 6.59
CA VAL A 98 -17.87 -9.84 7.15
C VAL A 98 -18.76 -10.60 6.18
N THR A 99 -18.72 -10.23 4.90
CA THR A 99 -19.50 -10.90 3.85
C THR A 99 -19.11 -12.37 3.73
N GLU A 100 -17.82 -12.68 3.76
CA GLU A 100 -17.30 -14.04 3.62
C GLU A 100 -17.60 -14.88 4.86
N HIS A 101 -17.47 -14.32 6.06
CA HIS A 101 -17.91 -14.97 7.31
C HIS A 101 -19.40 -15.30 7.25
N ASN A 102 -20.26 -14.34 6.88
CA ASN A 102 -21.70 -14.56 6.79
C ASN A 102 -22.08 -15.67 5.81
N LYS A 103 -21.35 -15.85 4.71
CA LYS A 103 -21.56 -16.99 3.80
C LYS A 103 -21.23 -18.33 4.45
N GLN A 104 -20.25 -18.37 5.34
CA GLN A 104 -19.77 -19.59 5.99
C GLN A 104 -20.58 -19.93 7.25
N SER A 105 -20.93 -18.94 8.06
CA SER A 105 -21.60 -19.11 9.36
C SER A 105 -23.11 -18.93 9.30
N GLY A 106 -23.62 -18.12 8.36
CA GLY A 106 -25.03 -17.74 8.29
C GLY A 106 -25.46 -16.70 9.34
N GLU A 107 -24.53 -16.06 10.05
CA GLU A 107 -24.83 -15.13 11.16
C GLU A 107 -25.50 -13.81 10.74
N GLY A 108 -25.36 -13.40 9.48
CA GLY A 108 -26.02 -12.19 8.95
C GLY A 108 -25.52 -10.87 9.56
N LEU A 109 -24.24 -10.78 9.91
CA LEU A 109 -23.63 -9.58 10.48
C LEU A 109 -23.61 -8.41 9.50
N GLU A 110 -23.86 -7.20 9.99
CA GLU A 110 -23.76 -5.98 9.19
C GLU A 110 -22.41 -5.27 9.41
N PHE A 111 -21.68 -5.00 8.33
CA PHE A 111 -20.43 -4.25 8.39
C PHE A 111 -20.67 -2.79 8.82
N GLY A 112 -19.99 -2.36 9.88
CA GLY A 112 -19.96 -0.97 10.33
C GLY A 112 -18.78 -0.22 9.75
N LYS A 113 -17.59 -0.48 10.29
CA LYS A 113 -16.30 0.08 9.87
C LYS A 113 -15.14 -0.74 10.42
N VAL A 114 -13.96 -0.59 9.81
CA VAL A 114 -12.70 -1.00 10.45
C VAL A 114 -12.28 0.07 11.45
N VAL A 115 -12.04 -0.31 12.71
CA VAL A 115 -11.62 0.61 13.79
C VAL A 115 -10.11 0.61 13.98
N ARG A 116 -9.47 -0.55 13.83
CA ARG A 116 -8.02 -0.74 13.96
C ARG A 116 -7.57 -1.81 12.98
N GLY A 117 -6.29 -1.81 12.65
CA GLY A 117 -5.74 -2.85 11.79
C GLY A 117 -4.23 -2.95 11.87
N ARG A 118 -3.73 -4.15 11.59
CA ARG A 118 -2.32 -4.46 11.46
C ARG A 118 -2.10 -5.17 10.14
N GLN A 119 -0.95 -4.94 9.52
CA GLN A 119 -0.53 -5.57 8.29
C GLN A 119 0.86 -6.19 8.44
N GLN A 120 1.14 -7.23 7.68
CA GLN A 120 2.46 -7.88 7.66
C GLN A 120 2.79 -8.32 6.23
N VAL A 121 3.97 -7.92 5.76
CA VAL A 121 4.49 -8.35 4.46
C VAL A 121 5.09 -9.75 4.58
N VAL A 122 4.63 -10.67 3.75
CA VAL A 122 5.09 -12.07 3.66
C VAL A 122 5.27 -12.43 2.18
N ALA A 123 5.00 -13.68 1.76
CA ALA A 123 4.79 -14.04 0.35
C ALA A 123 3.41 -13.55 -0.17
N GLY A 124 3.11 -12.26 0.06
CA GLY A 124 1.78 -11.66 0.01
C GLY A 124 1.62 -10.68 1.16
N MET A 125 0.37 -10.43 1.57
CA MET A 125 0.04 -9.53 2.67
C MET A 125 -0.92 -10.20 3.65
N ASN A 126 -0.53 -10.27 4.92
CA ASN A 126 -1.46 -10.60 6.00
C ASN A 126 -2.08 -9.32 6.56
N TYR A 127 -3.35 -9.37 6.91
CA TYR A 127 -4.07 -8.32 7.61
C TYR A 127 -4.75 -8.90 8.86
N SER A 128 -4.69 -8.18 9.98
CA SER A 128 -5.49 -8.41 11.19
C SER A 128 -6.30 -7.14 11.38
N LEU A 129 -7.60 -7.20 11.10
CA LEU A 129 -8.50 -6.06 11.12
C LEU A 129 -9.47 -6.20 12.28
N GLU A 130 -9.62 -5.13 13.05
CA GLU A 130 -10.65 -5.01 14.08
C GLU A 130 -11.85 -4.30 13.45
N ILE A 131 -12.98 -5.01 13.37
CA ILE A 131 -14.18 -4.59 12.67
C ILE A 131 -15.27 -4.34 13.70
N GLU A 132 -15.87 -3.15 13.63
CA GLU A 132 -17.12 -2.84 14.32
C GLU A 132 -18.28 -3.25 13.42
N THR A 133 -19.21 -4.05 13.95
CA THR A 133 -20.46 -4.40 13.28
C THR A 133 -21.63 -3.56 13.78
N LYS A 134 -22.60 -3.35 12.90
CA LYS A 134 -23.86 -2.67 13.25
C LYS A 134 -24.87 -3.69 13.77
N GLY A 135 -25.66 -3.28 14.76
CA GLY A 135 -26.67 -4.11 15.40
C GLY A 135 -27.32 -3.38 16.57
N PRO A 136 -28.18 -4.08 17.34
CA PRO A 136 -28.78 -3.50 18.55
C PRO A 136 -27.73 -3.11 19.60
N ALA A 137 -26.57 -3.78 19.58
CA ALA A 137 -25.37 -3.37 20.30
C ALA A 137 -24.18 -3.49 19.33
N SER A 138 -23.32 -2.47 19.28
CA SER A 138 -22.06 -2.55 18.54
C SER A 138 -21.22 -3.70 19.10
N ARG A 139 -20.78 -4.59 18.21
CA ARG A 139 -19.87 -5.69 18.53
C ARG A 139 -18.58 -5.51 17.75
N PHE A 140 -17.48 -5.95 18.35
CA PHE A 140 -16.16 -5.90 17.73
C PHE A 140 -15.72 -7.31 17.39
N TYR A 141 -15.08 -7.45 16.23
CA TYR A 141 -14.56 -8.72 15.73
C TYR A 141 -13.14 -8.52 15.24
N GLU A 142 -12.27 -9.49 15.49
CA GLU A 142 -10.97 -9.57 14.84
C GLU A 142 -11.06 -10.51 13.64
N ALA A 143 -10.73 -9.97 12.46
CA ALA A 143 -10.67 -10.70 11.21
C ALA A 143 -9.22 -10.82 10.74
N GLY A 144 -8.74 -12.04 10.58
CA GLY A 144 -7.47 -12.35 9.95
C GLY A 144 -7.65 -12.63 8.47
N LEU A 145 -6.99 -11.89 7.59
CA LEU A 145 -7.06 -12.05 6.13
C LEU A 145 -5.66 -12.25 5.54
N PHE A 146 -5.61 -12.97 4.42
CA PHE A 146 -4.43 -13.07 3.57
C PHE A 146 -4.78 -12.64 2.14
N VAL A 147 -3.95 -11.77 1.57
CA VAL A 147 -4.01 -11.34 0.17
C VAL A 147 -2.75 -11.84 -0.53
N SER A 148 -2.92 -12.67 -1.56
CA SER A 148 -1.80 -13.19 -2.35
C SER A 148 -1.18 -12.12 -3.23
N LEU A 149 0.07 -12.35 -3.65
CA LEU A 149 0.68 -11.60 -4.75
C LEU A 149 -0.17 -11.69 -6.02
N PRO A 150 -0.07 -10.71 -6.94
CA PRO A 150 -0.81 -10.71 -8.19
C PRO A 150 -0.68 -12.04 -8.97
N PRO A 151 -1.79 -12.62 -9.49
CA PRO A 151 -3.16 -12.13 -9.39
C PRO A 151 -3.71 -12.19 -7.95
N GLU A 152 -4.34 -11.11 -7.50
CA GLU A 152 -4.81 -10.97 -6.11
C GLU A 152 -5.93 -11.97 -5.79
N LYS A 153 -5.71 -12.80 -4.78
CA LYS A 153 -6.73 -13.65 -4.16
C LYS A 153 -6.80 -13.32 -2.68
N ARG A 154 -8.01 -13.13 -2.18
CA ARG A 154 -8.29 -12.86 -0.76
C ARG A 154 -8.75 -14.16 -0.08
N GLN A 155 -8.25 -14.40 1.12
CA GLN A 155 -8.62 -15.54 1.95
C GLN A 155 -8.89 -15.08 3.38
N LEU A 156 -10.04 -15.46 3.92
CA LEU A 156 -10.36 -15.26 5.33
C LEU A 156 -9.69 -16.40 6.12
N LYS A 157 -8.82 -16.05 7.07
CA LYS A 157 -8.08 -17.01 7.90
C LYS A 157 -8.76 -17.23 9.24
N SER A 158 -9.27 -16.15 9.83
CA SER A 158 -9.98 -16.18 11.11
C SER A 158 -11.01 -15.07 11.18
N PHE A 159 -12.08 -15.31 11.93
CA PHE A 159 -13.08 -14.31 12.27
C PHE A 159 -13.58 -14.61 13.68
N THR A 160 -13.12 -13.84 14.66
CA THR A 160 -13.38 -14.11 16.09
C THR A 160 -14.01 -12.90 16.76
N PRO A 161 -15.09 -13.07 17.53
CA PRO A 161 -15.66 -11.98 18.32
C PRO A 161 -14.65 -11.54 19.38
N LEU A 162 -14.49 -10.23 19.53
CA LEU A 162 -13.76 -9.64 20.65
C LEU A 162 -14.76 -9.47 21.79
N LEU A 163 -14.47 -10.14 22.91
CA LEU A 163 -15.24 -9.95 24.13
C LEU A 163 -15.01 -8.51 24.61
N GLY A 164 -16.06 -7.70 24.57
CA GLY A 164 -16.11 -6.32 25.05
C GLY A 164 -17.00 -6.21 26.28
#